data_AF-A0A8J6QQL7-F1
#
_entry.id   AF-A0A8J6QQL7-F1
#
_cell.length_a   1.000
_cell.length_b   1.000
_cell.length_c   1.000
_cell.angle_alpha   90.00
_cell.angle_beta   90.00
_cell.angle_gamma   90.00
#
_symmetry.space_group_name_H-M   'P 1'
#
loop_
_entity.id
_entity.type
_entity.pdbx_description
1 polymer ?
#
loop_
_entity_poly.entity_id
_entity_poly.type
_entity_poly.pdbx_seq_one_letter_code
_entity_poly.pdbx_strand_id
1 'polypeptide(L)'
;MMSNDALHSSEILKKALFSLPQGMAVSSSHLKGFGVSRQLAHHYVQKGWLTQLGSGYYLRAGDKLTKTGAVSSLQANGVKVHIGGKSALAFKGFNHYLGIGGETLTLYGHGTRKLPEWFQEQFRASLSNSVLFDEQDSLAERPCVSRLDNDPNAPFVSEPERAVLELLDFVPKQQTLEEAKQIMEGLYSLRSKKMQELLKACKKIKVKRLFWNVAEELKLPVLKKIDLADIDFGSMSDYTLQGEKTLVLRNPHG
;
A
#
# COMPACT_ATOMS: atom_id res chain seq x y z
N MET A 1 11.54 46.48 -17.54
CA MET A 1 11.11 45.40 -18.47
C MET A 1 11.14 44.04 -17.75
N MET A 2 10.20 43.78 -16.84
CA MET A 2 10.10 42.50 -16.10
C MET A 2 8.66 41.93 -16.13
N SER A 3 7.98 41.96 -17.28
CA SER A 3 6.50 41.93 -17.27
C SER A 3 5.82 41.06 -18.31
N ASN A 4 6.49 40.10 -18.98
CA ASN A 4 5.77 39.11 -19.80
C ASN A 4 6.13 37.66 -19.44
N ASP A 5 7.42 37.37 -19.23
CA ASP A 5 7.85 36.02 -18.83
C ASP A 5 7.34 35.61 -17.44
N ALA A 6 7.26 36.56 -16.49
CA ALA A 6 6.75 36.30 -15.13
C ALA A 6 5.24 36.03 -15.09
N LEU A 7 4.47 36.67 -15.98
CA LEU A 7 3.02 36.47 -16.10
C LEU A 7 2.71 35.13 -16.80
N HIS A 8 3.43 34.82 -17.89
CA HIS A 8 3.26 33.57 -18.61
C HIS A 8 3.67 32.36 -17.76
N SER A 9 4.77 32.48 -17.02
CA SER A 9 5.17 31.47 -16.05
C SER A 9 4.17 31.35 -14.88
N SER A 10 3.58 32.44 -14.39
CA SER A 10 2.54 32.35 -13.35
C SER A 10 1.28 31.60 -13.82
N GLU A 11 0.84 31.81 -15.07
CA GLU A 11 -0.32 31.10 -15.62
C GLU A 11 -0.07 29.59 -15.84
N ILE A 12 1.12 29.24 -16.36
CA ILE A 12 1.54 27.84 -16.51
C ILE A 12 1.56 27.14 -15.15
N LEU A 13 2.10 27.82 -14.12
CA LEU A 13 2.10 27.28 -12.77
C LEU A 13 0.69 27.14 -12.19
N LYS A 14 -0.17 28.15 -12.34
CA LYS A 14 -1.55 28.05 -11.86
C LYS A 14 -2.25 26.86 -12.49
N LYS A 15 -2.16 26.71 -13.82
CA LYS A 15 -2.76 25.58 -14.53
C LYS A 15 -2.20 24.24 -14.03
N ALA A 16 -0.89 24.13 -13.84
CA ALA A 16 -0.25 22.95 -13.26
C ALA A 16 -0.73 22.67 -11.83
N LEU A 17 -0.67 23.66 -10.93
CA LEU A 17 -1.04 23.56 -9.51
C LEU A 17 -2.53 23.30 -9.26
N PHE A 18 -3.42 23.77 -10.14
CA PHE A 18 -4.87 23.51 -10.05
C PHE A 18 -5.24 22.15 -10.64
N SER A 19 -4.43 21.60 -11.55
CA SER A 19 -4.65 20.26 -12.11
C SER A 19 -4.11 19.12 -11.23
N LEU A 20 -3.24 19.44 -10.27
CA LEU A 20 -2.62 18.46 -9.38
C LEU A 20 -3.53 18.09 -8.21
N PRO A 21 -3.65 16.78 -7.88
CA PRO A 21 -4.37 16.34 -6.69
C PRO A 21 -3.76 16.96 -5.42
N GLN A 22 -4.61 17.35 -4.47
CA GLN A 22 -4.15 17.89 -3.19
C GLN A 22 -3.37 16.83 -2.41
N GLY A 23 -2.36 17.27 -1.65
CA GLY A 23 -1.54 16.42 -0.81
C GLY A 23 -0.62 15.44 -1.55
N MET A 24 -0.41 15.62 -2.86
CA MET A 24 0.50 14.83 -3.68
C MET A 24 1.82 15.55 -3.90
N ALA A 25 2.94 14.84 -3.71
CA ALA A 25 4.26 15.32 -4.12
C ALA A 25 4.38 15.31 -5.65
N VAL A 26 4.95 16.36 -6.22
CA VAL A 26 5.12 16.52 -7.67
C VAL A 26 6.59 16.38 -8.00
N SER A 27 6.92 15.48 -8.90
CA SER A 27 8.29 15.32 -9.37
C SER A 27 8.65 16.34 -10.45
N SER A 28 9.95 16.53 -10.64
CA SER A 28 10.50 17.36 -11.72
C SER A 28 10.04 16.89 -13.10
N SER A 29 9.86 15.58 -13.31
CA SER A 29 9.34 15.02 -14.58
C SER A 29 7.88 15.42 -14.81
N HIS A 30 7.07 15.37 -13.75
CA HIS A 30 5.67 15.78 -13.79
C HIS A 30 5.53 17.29 -14.05
N LEU A 31 6.34 18.12 -13.35
CA LEU A 31 6.41 19.57 -13.60
C LEU A 31 6.85 19.88 -15.04
N LYS A 32 7.84 19.15 -15.57
CA LYS A 32 8.28 19.30 -16.96
C LYS A 32 7.16 18.98 -17.95
N GLY A 33 6.30 18.00 -17.66
CA GLY A 33 5.11 17.69 -18.44
C GLY A 33 4.12 18.87 -18.54
N PHE A 34 4.09 19.73 -17.53
CA PHE A 34 3.32 20.98 -17.54
C PHE A 34 4.10 22.18 -18.11
N GLY A 35 5.29 21.99 -18.68
CA GLY A 35 6.13 23.07 -19.20
C GLY A 35 6.95 23.80 -18.14
N VAL A 36 6.97 23.32 -16.89
CA VAL A 36 7.77 23.92 -15.81
C VAL A 36 9.18 23.32 -15.83
N SER A 37 10.16 24.13 -16.25
CA SER A 37 11.57 23.75 -16.24
C SER A 37 12.13 23.67 -14.82
N ARG A 38 13.30 23.04 -14.64
CA ARG A 38 13.98 23.00 -13.32
C ARG A 38 14.32 24.39 -12.79
N GLN A 39 14.75 25.31 -13.67
CA GLN A 39 15.04 26.70 -13.31
C GLN A 39 13.76 27.39 -12.83
N LEU A 40 12.65 27.15 -13.52
CA LEU A 40 11.37 27.74 -13.17
C LEU A 40 10.79 27.15 -11.87
N ALA A 41 10.92 25.84 -11.65
CA ALA A 41 10.60 25.20 -10.39
C ALA A 41 11.41 25.79 -9.23
N HIS A 42 12.72 26.01 -9.42
CA HIS A 42 13.57 26.67 -8.41
C HIS A 42 13.11 28.11 -8.13
N HIS A 43 12.77 28.86 -9.18
CA HIS A 43 12.20 30.20 -9.03
C HIS A 43 10.91 30.18 -8.20
N TYR A 44 10.02 29.21 -8.43
CA TYR A 44 8.79 29.06 -7.64
C TYR A 44 9.04 28.67 -6.19
N VAL A 45 10.09 27.89 -5.91
CA VAL A 45 10.51 27.61 -4.54
C VAL A 45 10.97 28.91 -3.86
N GLN A 46 11.82 29.70 -4.51
CA GLN A 46 12.27 31.00 -3.95
C GLN A 46 11.12 31.99 -3.72
N LYS A 47 10.10 31.94 -4.58
CA LYS A 47 8.89 32.78 -4.47
C LYS A 47 7.84 32.19 -3.52
N GLY A 48 8.08 31.04 -2.90
CA GLY A 48 7.19 30.42 -1.93
C GLY A 48 5.93 29.78 -2.52
N TRP A 49 5.90 29.46 -3.81
CA TRP A 49 4.78 28.76 -4.46
C TRP A 49 4.91 27.23 -4.38
N LEU A 50 6.15 26.76 -4.25
CA LEU A 50 6.50 25.35 -4.07
C LEU A 50 7.39 25.19 -2.84
N THR A 51 7.21 24.10 -2.12
CA THR A 51 8.11 23.65 -1.06
C THR A 51 8.91 22.47 -1.59
N GLN A 52 10.23 22.51 -1.47
CA GLN A 52 11.08 21.39 -1.88
C GLN A 52 11.01 20.27 -0.83
N LEU A 53 10.70 19.05 -1.26
CA LEU A 53 10.69 17.86 -0.40
C LEU A 53 12.00 17.06 -0.46
N GLY A 54 12.76 17.18 -1.57
CA GLY A 54 14.03 16.47 -1.77
C GLY A 54 14.09 15.75 -3.13
N SER A 55 15.30 15.48 -3.64
CA SER A 55 15.53 14.71 -4.89
C SER A 55 14.68 15.13 -6.12
N GLY A 56 14.39 16.43 -6.25
CA GLY A 56 13.56 16.95 -7.35
C GLY A 56 12.06 16.71 -7.20
N TYR A 57 11.59 16.45 -5.98
CA TYR A 57 10.18 16.44 -5.59
C TYR A 57 9.81 17.75 -4.87
N TYR A 58 8.61 18.22 -5.16
CA TYR A 58 8.06 19.48 -4.68
C TYR A 58 6.64 19.26 -4.17
N LEU A 59 6.22 20.08 -3.21
CA LEU A 59 4.85 20.18 -2.73
C LEU A 59 4.31 21.57 -3.04
N ARG A 60 3.03 21.68 -3.35
CA ARG A 60 2.38 22.99 -3.47
C ARG A 60 2.43 23.71 -2.12
N ALA A 61 2.78 24.99 -2.12
CA ALA A 61 2.80 25.78 -0.89
C ALA A 61 1.40 25.84 -0.25
N GLY A 62 1.35 25.69 1.08
CA GLY A 62 0.11 25.61 1.84
C GLY A 62 -0.62 24.25 1.76
N ASP A 63 -0.14 23.32 0.93
CA ASP A 63 -0.66 21.95 0.88
C ASP A 63 -0.01 21.06 1.94
N LYS A 64 -0.70 20.00 2.36
CA LYS A 64 -0.19 19.01 3.30
C LYS A 64 -0.06 17.66 2.61
N LEU A 65 1.16 17.16 2.53
CA LEU A 65 1.44 15.84 1.98
C LEU A 65 0.66 14.76 2.73
N THR A 66 -0.13 13.97 2.00
CA THR A 66 -0.90 12.85 2.55
C THR A 66 -0.21 11.52 2.24
N LYS A 67 -0.48 10.49 3.05
CA LYS A 67 0.05 9.12 2.78
C LYS A 67 -0.38 8.64 1.39
N THR A 68 -1.65 8.84 1.03
CA THR A 68 -2.19 8.43 -0.27
C THR A 68 -1.59 9.22 -1.42
N GLY A 69 -1.50 10.56 -1.29
CA GLY A 69 -0.88 11.42 -2.29
C GLY A 69 0.62 11.15 -2.48
N ALA A 70 1.33 10.82 -1.41
CA ALA A 70 2.74 10.43 -1.49
C ALA A 70 2.92 9.11 -2.26
N VAL A 71 2.08 8.09 -2.01
CA VAL A 71 2.12 6.83 -2.78
C VAL A 71 1.67 7.04 -4.22
N SER A 72 0.66 7.88 -4.48
CA SER A 72 0.32 8.31 -5.85
C SER A 72 1.52 8.91 -6.57
N SER A 73 2.29 9.76 -5.89
CA SER A 73 3.53 10.32 -6.43
C SER A 73 4.57 9.26 -6.79
N LEU A 74 4.79 8.27 -5.91
CA LEU A 74 5.70 7.17 -6.19
C LEU A 74 5.31 6.40 -7.46
N GLN A 75 4.03 6.00 -7.55
CA GLN A 75 3.51 5.23 -8.69
C GLN A 75 3.57 6.03 -9.99
N ALA A 76 3.24 7.33 -9.95
CA ALA A 76 3.34 8.22 -11.12
C ALA A 76 4.79 8.38 -11.62
N ASN A 77 5.78 8.11 -10.78
CA ASN A 77 7.20 8.10 -11.13
C ASN A 77 7.74 6.68 -11.41
N GLY A 78 6.85 5.71 -11.66
CA GLY A 78 7.23 4.36 -12.07
C GLY A 78 7.63 3.42 -10.93
N VAL A 79 7.47 3.83 -9.67
CA VAL A 79 7.73 2.93 -8.53
C VAL A 79 6.57 1.94 -8.39
N LYS A 80 6.85 0.66 -8.60
CA LYS A 80 5.86 -0.44 -8.65
C LYS A 80 5.44 -0.90 -7.23
N VAL A 81 4.82 -0.01 -6.47
CA VAL A 81 4.32 -0.26 -5.11
C VAL A 81 2.83 0.06 -5.00
N HIS A 82 2.10 -0.72 -4.20
CA HIS A 82 0.73 -0.43 -3.77
C HIS A 82 0.65 -0.44 -2.24
N ILE A 83 -0.38 0.19 -1.68
CA ILE A 83 -0.66 0.13 -0.24
C ILE A 83 -1.24 -1.25 0.08
N GLY A 84 -0.65 -1.97 1.02
CA GLY A 84 -1.02 -3.34 1.34
C GLY A 84 -1.18 -3.60 2.84
N GLY A 85 -1.47 -4.85 3.18
CA GLY A 85 -1.52 -5.33 4.57
C GLY A 85 -2.43 -4.50 5.49
N LYS A 86 -1.95 -4.24 6.71
CA LYS A 86 -2.64 -3.46 7.75
C LYS A 86 -3.09 -2.08 7.25
N SER A 87 -2.23 -1.38 6.50
CA SER A 87 -2.56 -0.04 5.98
C SER A 87 -3.67 -0.08 4.95
N ALA A 88 -3.72 -1.08 4.08
CA ALA A 88 -4.82 -1.22 3.12
C ALA A 88 -6.16 -1.48 3.81
N LEU A 89 -6.17 -2.34 4.84
CA LEU A 89 -7.36 -2.58 5.67
C LEU A 89 -7.84 -1.29 6.36
N ALA A 90 -6.91 -0.48 6.86
CA ALA A 90 -7.21 0.84 7.43
C ALA A 90 -7.94 1.75 6.45
N PHE A 91 -7.39 1.91 5.24
CA PHE A 91 -7.98 2.76 4.21
C PHE A 91 -9.33 2.22 3.72
N LYS A 92 -9.59 0.92 3.82
CA LYS A 92 -10.87 0.29 3.47
C LYS A 92 -11.88 0.31 4.63
N GLY A 93 -11.58 1.01 5.73
CA GLY A 93 -12.51 1.22 6.85
C GLY A 93 -12.45 0.16 7.95
N PHE A 94 -11.54 -0.82 7.87
CA PHE A 94 -11.36 -1.85 8.91
C PHE A 94 -10.47 -1.34 10.07
N ASN A 95 -10.62 -0.05 10.40
CA ASN A 95 -9.74 0.71 11.29
C ASN A 95 -10.08 0.57 12.77
N HIS A 96 -11.11 -0.23 13.12
CA HIS A 96 -11.64 -0.34 14.49
C HIS A 96 -10.60 -0.82 15.53
N TYR A 97 -9.50 -1.42 15.08
CA TYR A 97 -8.38 -1.89 15.92
C TYR A 97 -7.02 -1.27 15.54
N LEU A 98 -7.04 -0.24 14.69
CA LEU A 98 -5.84 0.40 14.14
C LEU A 98 -5.64 1.73 14.86
N GLY A 99 -4.51 1.86 15.56
CA GLY A 99 -4.26 2.96 16.48
C GLY A 99 -4.31 4.31 15.79
N ILE A 100 -4.91 5.30 16.46
CA ILE A 100 -4.98 6.68 15.97
C ILE A 100 -3.58 7.29 16.06
N GLY A 101 -2.91 7.44 14.92
CA GLY A 101 -1.71 8.26 14.76
C GLY A 101 -0.38 7.51 14.87
N GLY A 102 0.46 7.62 13.84
CA GLY A 102 1.83 7.09 13.85
C GLY A 102 2.03 5.71 13.19
N GLU A 103 0.98 5.12 12.60
CA GLU A 103 1.10 3.80 11.96
C GLU A 103 2.05 3.81 10.76
N THR A 104 2.98 2.86 10.76
CA THR A 104 3.88 2.53 9.65
C THR A 104 3.07 2.21 8.40
N LEU A 105 3.29 2.97 7.33
CA LEU A 105 2.66 2.73 6.05
C LEU A 105 3.21 1.45 5.43
N THR A 106 2.35 0.47 5.23
CA THR A 106 2.69 -0.83 4.64
C THR A 106 2.57 -0.75 3.13
N LEU A 107 3.67 -1.01 2.44
CA LEU A 107 3.76 -1.02 0.99
C LEU A 107 4.19 -2.40 0.50
N TYR A 108 3.52 -2.89 -0.54
CA TYR A 108 3.91 -4.09 -1.27
C TYR A 108 4.47 -3.72 -2.64
N GLY A 109 5.73 -4.11 -2.86
CA GLY A 109 6.47 -3.89 -4.09
C GLY A 109 6.71 -5.17 -4.88
N HIS A 110 6.98 -5.00 -6.17
CA HIS A 110 7.58 -6.05 -7.00
C HIS A 110 8.86 -5.49 -7.61
N GLY A 111 10.02 -6.01 -7.17
CA GLY A 111 11.33 -5.54 -7.62
C GLY A 111 11.74 -4.15 -7.11
N THR A 112 10.96 -3.54 -6.22
CA THR A 112 11.27 -2.22 -5.65
C THR A 112 12.26 -2.37 -4.50
N ARG A 113 13.52 -1.97 -4.71
CA ARG A 113 14.57 -2.17 -3.68
C ARG A 113 14.56 -1.13 -2.57
N LYS A 114 14.32 0.14 -2.90
CA LYS A 114 14.42 1.26 -1.96
C LYS A 114 13.37 2.32 -2.30
N LEU A 115 12.75 2.88 -1.26
CA LEU A 115 11.87 4.05 -1.40
C LEU A 115 12.73 5.32 -1.53
N PRO A 116 12.27 6.36 -2.25
CA PRO A 116 12.94 7.65 -2.27
C PRO A 116 13.15 8.23 -0.87
N GLU A 117 14.26 8.93 -0.65
CA GLU A 117 14.63 9.50 0.66
C GLU A 117 13.59 10.47 1.19
N TRP A 118 13.12 11.39 0.34
CA TRP A 118 12.04 12.33 0.68
C TRP A 118 10.80 11.63 1.23
N PHE A 119 10.48 10.41 0.77
CA PHE A 119 9.31 9.68 1.23
C PHE A 119 9.53 9.12 2.64
N GLN A 120 10.73 8.61 2.90
CA GLN A 120 11.11 8.01 4.18
C GLN A 120 11.28 9.07 5.29
N GLU A 121 11.67 10.29 4.93
CA GLU A 121 11.74 11.42 5.87
C GLU A 121 10.36 11.89 6.33
N GLN A 122 9.34 11.74 5.47
CA GLN A 122 7.98 12.22 5.73
C GLN A 122 7.11 11.13 6.40
N PHE A 123 7.36 9.86 6.10
CA PHE A 123 6.56 8.74 6.59
C PHE A 123 7.41 7.57 7.04
N ARG A 124 7.08 7.00 8.21
CA ARG A 124 7.51 5.65 8.55
C ARG A 124 6.82 4.67 7.60
N ALA A 125 7.61 3.93 6.81
CA ALA A 125 7.08 2.98 5.85
C ALA A 125 7.81 1.63 5.94
N SER A 126 7.05 0.54 5.80
CA SER A 126 7.57 -0.81 5.64
C SER A 126 7.34 -1.24 4.19
N LEU A 127 8.40 -1.62 3.49
CA LEU A 127 8.34 -2.14 2.13
C LEU A 127 8.57 -3.65 2.15
N SER A 128 7.58 -4.41 1.71
CA SER A 128 7.70 -5.84 1.46
C SER A 128 7.84 -6.09 -0.04
N ASN A 129 8.81 -6.92 -0.43
CA ASN A 129 8.91 -7.49 -1.77
C ASN A 129 8.55 -8.99 -1.76
N SER A 130 7.76 -9.39 -0.77
CA SER A 130 7.27 -10.75 -0.66
C SER A 130 6.36 -11.07 -1.83
N VAL A 131 6.58 -12.23 -2.45
CA VAL A 131 5.81 -12.71 -3.59
C VAL A 131 4.72 -13.66 -3.08
N LEU A 132 3.51 -13.12 -2.89
CA LEU A 132 2.34 -13.92 -2.51
C LEU A 132 1.63 -14.51 -3.72
N PHE A 133 1.64 -13.81 -4.85
CA PHE A 133 0.94 -14.20 -6.08
C PHE A 133 1.87 -14.09 -7.29
N ASP A 134 1.34 -14.34 -8.49
CA ASP A 134 1.98 -13.90 -9.73
C ASP A 134 1.85 -12.37 -9.86
N GLU A 135 2.83 -11.68 -9.30
CA GLU A 135 2.87 -10.20 -9.28
C GLU A 135 3.08 -9.67 -10.70
N GLN A 136 2.00 -9.14 -11.27
CA GLN A 136 2.05 -8.44 -12.55
C GLN A 136 2.81 -7.12 -12.42
N ASP A 137 3.45 -6.75 -13.51
CA ASP A 137 4.23 -5.52 -13.61
C ASP A 137 3.35 -4.26 -13.53
N SER A 138 2.18 -4.33 -14.15
CA SER A 138 1.12 -3.33 -14.01
C SER A 138 0.39 -3.52 -12.69
N LEU A 139 0.31 -2.45 -11.88
CA LEU A 139 -0.43 -2.48 -10.61
C LEU A 139 -1.92 -2.77 -10.80
N ALA A 140 -2.50 -2.38 -11.95
CA ALA A 140 -3.90 -2.61 -12.27
C ALA A 140 -4.22 -4.09 -12.58
N GLU A 141 -3.22 -4.86 -12.96
CA GLU A 141 -3.36 -6.28 -13.30
C GLU A 141 -3.07 -7.21 -12.12
N ARG A 142 -2.63 -6.64 -10.99
CA ARG A 142 -2.37 -7.42 -9.79
C ARG A 142 -3.69 -7.95 -9.21
N PRO A 143 -3.74 -9.23 -8.80
CA PRO A 143 -4.95 -9.81 -8.23
C PRO A 143 -5.43 -8.98 -7.03
N CYS A 144 -6.71 -8.59 -7.04
CA CYS A 144 -7.36 -7.87 -5.94
C CYS A 144 -6.61 -6.62 -5.47
N VAL A 145 -6.04 -5.86 -6.41
CA VAL A 145 -5.50 -4.51 -6.20
C VAL A 145 -6.33 -3.54 -7.04
N SER A 146 -6.77 -2.44 -6.44
CA SER A 146 -7.64 -1.45 -7.10
C SER A 146 -7.24 -0.03 -6.71
N ARG A 147 -7.72 0.97 -7.46
CA ARG A 147 -7.60 2.37 -7.04
C ARG A 147 -8.46 2.59 -5.80
N LEU A 148 -7.90 3.28 -4.80
CA LEU A 148 -8.64 3.64 -3.59
C LEU A 148 -9.92 4.41 -3.96
N ASP A 149 -11.05 3.99 -3.40
CA ASP A 149 -12.38 4.57 -3.65
C ASP A 149 -12.79 4.72 -5.12
N ASN A 150 -12.16 3.94 -6.02
CA ASN A 150 -12.28 4.06 -7.47
C ASN A 150 -11.88 5.44 -8.04
N ASP A 151 -11.13 6.25 -7.28
CA ASP A 151 -10.60 7.52 -7.75
C ASP A 151 -9.39 7.28 -8.68
N PRO A 152 -9.45 7.72 -9.96
CA PRO A 152 -8.34 7.58 -10.90
C PRO A 152 -7.00 8.16 -10.43
N ASN A 153 -7.04 9.17 -9.56
CA ASN A 153 -5.86 9.87 -9.05
C ASN A 153 -5.35 9.31 -7.70
N ALA A 154 -6.17 8.52 -7.00
CA ALA A 154 -5.79 7.89 -5.74
C ALA A 154 -4.86 6.70 -5.96
N PRO A 155 -4.08 6.25 -4.96
CA PRO A 155 -3.11 5.19 -5.20
C PRO A 155 -3.77 3.83 -5.39
N PHE A 156 -3.01 2.85 -5.90
CA PHE A 156 -3.45 1.45 -5.85
C PHE A 156 -3.33 0.92 -4.41
N VAL A 157 -4.34 0.18 -4.00
CA VAL A 157 -4.50 -0.37 -2.65
C VAL A 157 -5.03 -1.81 -2.77
N SER A 158 -4.53 -2.70 -1.93
CA SER A 158 -5.06 -4.06 -1.82
C SER A 158 -6.52 -4.03 -1.37
N GLU A 159 -7.37 -4.79 -2.04
CA GLU A 159 -8.71 -5.09 -1.57
C GLU A 159 -8.62 -5.90 -0.26
N PRO A 160 -9.66 -5.89 0.59
CA PRO A 160 -9.63 -6.52 1.90
C PRO A 160 -9.18 -8.00 1.88
N GLU A 161 -9.58 -8.75 0.85
CA GLU A 161 -9.20 -10.16 0.69
C GLU A 161 -7.70 -10.35 0.45
N ARG A 162 -7.06 -9.45 -0.30
CA ARG A 162 -5.61 -9.51 -0.49
C ARG A 162 -4.87 -8.94 0.71
N ALA A 163 -5.37 -7.83 1.25
CA ALA A 163 -4.76 -7.12 2.36
C ALA A 163 -4.64 -7.99 3.62
N VAL A 164 -5.60 -8.88 3.91
CA VAL A 164 -5.48 -9.82 5.03
C VAL A 164 -4.40 -10.87 4.82
N LEU A 165 -4.20 -11.37 3.60
CA LEU A 165 -3.12 -12.31 3.29
C LEU A 165 -1.75 -11.62 3.40
N GLU A 166 -1.68 -10.37 2.97
CA GLU A 166 -0.50 -9.51 3.13
C GLU A 166 -0.19 -9.17 4.59
N LEU A 167 -1.22 -8.95 5.42
CA LEU A 167 -1.08 -8.78 6.87
C LEU A 167 -0.46 -10.03 7.50
N LEU A 168 -0.99 -11.21 7.18
CA LEU A 168 -0.54 -12.49 7.72
C LEU A 168 0.87 -12.88 7.23
N ASP A 169 1.30 -12.39 6.09
CA ASP A 169 2.67 -12.61 5.63
C ASP A 169 3.72 -11.96 6.53
N PHE A 170 3.39 -10.83 7.16
CA PHE A 170 4.24 -10.15 8.13
C PHE A 170 4.35 -10.87 9.47
N VAL A 171 3.47 -11.83 9.75
CA VAL A 171 3.50 -12.60 11.00
C VAL A 171 4.65 -13.63 10.99
N PRO A 172 5.42 -13.77 12.08
CA PRO A 172 5.36 -13.01 13.34
C PRO A 172 6.35 -11.82 13.40
N LYS A 173 7.12 -11.58 12.33
CA LYS A 173 8.32 -10.73 12.37
C LYS A 173 8.03 -9.24 12.52
N GLN A 174 7.01 -8.75 11.81
CA GLN A 174 6.65 -7.32 11.79
C GLN A 174 5.25 -7.08 12.37
N GLN A 175 4.51 -8.15 12.63
CA GLN A 175 3.12 -8.15 13.07
C GLN A 175 2.94 -9.36 13.97
N THR A 176 2.39 -9.19 15.17
CA THR A 176 2.08 -10.35 16.03
C THR A 176 0.85 -11.07 15.49
N LEU A 177 0.72 -12.38 15.77
CA LEU A 177 -0.47 -13.12 15.39
C LEU A 177 -1.71 -12.56 16.09
N GLU A 178 -1.60 -12.19 17.36
CA GLU A 178 -2.71 -11.69 18.17
C GLU A 178 -3.30 -10.40 17.60
N GLU A 179 -2.45 -9.41 17.30
CA GLU A 179 -2.90 -8.18 16.63
C GLU A 179 -3.48 -8.47 15.24
N ALA A 180 -2.97 -9.47 14.51
CA ALA A 180 -3.56 -9.86 13.24
C ALA A 180 -4.96 -10.47 13.41
N LYS A 181 -5.17 -11.29 14.46
CA LYS A 181 -6.49 -11.83 14.82
C LYS A 181 -7.49 -10.72 15.14
N GLN A 182 -7.09 -9.76 15.97
CA GLN A 182 -7.93 -8.60 16.32
C GLN A 182 -8.39 -7.82 15.09
N ILE A 183 -7.50 -7.61 14.10
CA ILE A 183 -7.88 -6.99 12.83
C ILE A 183 -8.83 -7.89 12.04
N MET A 184 -8.54 -9.19 11.98
CA MET A 184 -9.36 -10.18 11.27
C MET A 184 -10.78 -10.32 11.85
N GLU A 185 -10.98 -10.05 13.14
CA GLU A 185 -12.31 -10.01 13.77
C GLU A 185 -13.26 -9.07 13.03
N GLY A 186 -12.77 -7.97 12.45
CA GLY A 186 -13.60 -7.02 11.70
C GLY A 186 -13.96 -7.45 10.29
N LEU A 187 -13.41 -8.56 9.78
CA LEU A 187 -13.44 -8.92 8.35
C LEU A 187 -14.65 -9.79 7.96
N TYR A 188 -15.85 -9.47 8.45
CA TYR A 188 -17.07 -10.22 8.15
C TYR A 188 -17.54 -10.11 6.69
N SER A 189 -17.14 -9.05 5.99
CA SER A 189 -17.60 -8.70 4.64
C SER A 189 -16.68 -9.18 3.51
N LEU A 190 -15.68 -10.01 3.80
CA LEU A 190 -14.81 -10.59 2.78
C LEU A 190 -15.61 -11.40 1.76
N ARG A 191 -15.35 -11.15 0.46
CA ARG A 191 -16.05 -11.83 -0.63
C ARG A 191 -15.43 -13.22 -0.84
N SER A 192 -16.18 -14.27 -0.50
CA SER A 192 -15.69 -15.66 -0.61
C SER A 192 -15.14 -16.03 -1.99
N LYS A 193 -15.76 -15.56 -3.08
CA LYS A 193 -15.27 -15.85 -4.44
C LYS A 193 -13.85 -15.27 -4.67
N LYS A 194 -13.63 -14.02 -4.24
CA LYS A 194 -12.31 -13.37 -4.35
C LYS A 194 -11.29 -14.01 -3.42
N MET A 195 -11.71 -14.37 -2.21
CA MET A 195 -10.85 -15.08 -1.28
C MET A 195 -10.46 -16.46 -1.81
N GLN A 196 -11.40 -17.21 -2.41
CA GLN A 196 -11.12 -18.49 -3.06
C GLN A 196 -10.04 -18.33 -4.15
N GLU A 197 -10.24 -17.40 -5.09
CA GLU A 197 -9.29 -17.11 -6.18
C GLU A 197 -7.90 -16.80 -5.62
N LEU A 198 -7.81 -15.98 -4.57
CA LEU A 198 -6.54 -15.63 -3.93
C LEU A 198 -5.91 -16.81 -3.19
N LEU A 199 -6.66 -17.58 -2.41
CA LEU A 199 -6.11 -18.73 -1.68
C LEU A 199 -5.58 -19.80 -2.64
N LYS A 200 -6.27 -20.03 -3.77
CA LYS A 200 -5.76 -20.92 -4.83
C LYS A 200 -4.44 -20.41 -5.41
N ALA A 201 -4.37 -19.12 -5.72
CA ALA A 201 -3.19 -18.49 -6.34
C ALA A 201 -2.04 -18.19 -5.36
N CYS A 202 -2.29 -18.22 -4.04
CA CYS A 202 -1.31 -17.84 -3.05
C CYS A 202 -0.18 -18.87 -2.96
N LYS A 203 1.05 -18.41 -3.21
CA LYS A 203 2.28 -19.22 -3.24
C LYS A 203 2.80 -19.58 -1.84
N LYS A 204 2.36 -18.87 -0.80
CA LYS A 204 2.85 -19.07 0.57
C LYS A 204 1.92 -19.92 1.40
N ILE A 205 2.32 -21.18 1.62
CA ILE A 205 1.61 -22.13 2.49
C ILE A 205 1.35 -21.54 3.88
N LYS A 206 2.35 -20.89 4.51
CA LYS A 206 2.22 -20.23 5.81
C LYS A 206 1.01 -19.29 5.85
N VAL A 207 0.86 -18.44 4.84
CA VAL A 207 -0.19 -17.42 4.79
C VAL A 207 -1.57 -18.07 4.65
N LYS A 208 -1.68 -19.08 3.78
CA LYS A 208 -2.91 -19.86 3.60
C LYS A 208 -3.37 -20.52 4.91
N ARG A 209 -2.45 -21.20 5.61
CA ARG A 209 -2.75 -21.85 6.90
C ARG A 209 -3.12 -20.86 7.99
N LEU A 210 -2.35 -19.78 8.15
CA LEU A 210 -2.67 -18.75 9.13
C LEU A 210 -4.04 -18.14 8.88
N PHE A 211 -4.37 -17.83 7.62
CA PHE A 211 -5.68 -17.31 7.27
C PHE A 211 -6.79 -18.29 7.65
N TRP A 212 -6.65 -19.56 7.25
CA TRP A 212 -7.65 -20.59 7.54
C TRP A 212 -7.87 -20.77 9.04
N ASN A 213 -6.79 -21.00 9.80
CA ASN A 213 -6.88 -21.28 11.24
C ASN A 213 -7.50 -20.10 12.00
N VAL A 214 -7.10 -18.87 11.69
CA VAL A 214 -7.66 -17.68 12.34
C VAL A 214 -9.11 -17.44 11.91
N ALA A 215 -9.42 -17.59 10.62
CA ALA A 215 -10.78 -17.41 10.13
C ALA A 215 -11.75 -18.46 10.69
N GLU A 216 -11.28 -19.69 10.94
CA GLU A 216 -12.04 -20.77 11.56
C GLU A 216 -12.28 -20.49 13.05
N GLU A 217 -11.23 -20.11 13.78
CA GLU A 217 -11.29 -19.69 15.19
C GLU A 217 -12.30 -18.56 15.40
N LEU A 218 -12.25 -17.54 14.53
CA LEU A 218 -13.14 -16.38 14.54
C LEU A 218 -14.50 -16.64 13.86
N LYS A 219 -14.73 -17.85 13.33
CA LYS A 219 -15.97 -18.25 12.63
C LYS A 219 -16.37 -17.28 11.52
N LEU A 220 -15.39 -16.77 10.76
CA LEU A 220 -15.63 -15.77 9.72
C LEU A 220 -16.55 -16.33 8.61
N PRO A 221 -17.59 -15.58 8.19
CA PRO A 221 -18.56 -16.05 7.19
C PRO A 221 -17.93 -16.43 5.84
N VAL A 222 -16.78 -15.85 5.51
CA VAL A 222 -16.05 -16.07 4.27
C VAL A 222 -15.79 -17.56 4.00
N LEU A 223 -15.53 -18.34 5.06
CA LEU A 223 -15.19 -19.76 4.96
C LEU A 223 -16.37 -20.63 4.48
N LYS A 224 -17.62 -20.21 4.70
CA LYS A 224 -18.83 -21.00 4.38
C LYS A 224 -18.96 -21.36 2.89
N LYS A 225 -18.28 -20.60 2.02
CA LYS A 225 -18.35 -20.74 0.56
C LYS A 225 -16.96 -20.97 -0.05
N ILE A 226 -15.97 -21.36 0.75
CA ILE A 226 -14.66 -21.74 0.27
C ILE A 226 -14.65 -23.26 0.06
N ASP A 227 -14.24 -23.67 -1.12
CA ASP A 227 -13.93 -25.06 -1.45
C ASP A 227 -12.45 -25.34 -1.16
N LEU A 228 -12.22 -26.24 -0.21
CA LEU A 228 -10.91 -26.68 0.25
C LEU A 228 -10.20 -27.61 -0.76
N ALA A 229 -10.95 -28.34 -1.58
CA ALA A 229 -10.39 -29.36 -2.47
C ALA A 229 -9.37 -28.78 -3.47
N ASP A 230 -9.55 -27.51 -3.82
CA ASP A 230 -8.74 -26.80 -4.81
C ASP A 230 -7.64 -25.92 -4.18
N ILE A 231 -7.47 -25.93 -2.86
CA ILE A 231 -6.47 -25.10 -2.18
C ILE A 231 -5.38 -25.99 -1.60
N ASP A 232 -4.16 -25.80 -2.08
CA ASP A 232 -2.98 -26.48 -1.52
C ASP A 232 -2.59 -25.85 -0.17
N PHE A 233 -2.83 -26.55 0.92
CA PHE A 233 -2.34 -26.17 2.25
C PHE A 233 -0.99 -26.83 2.60
N GLY A 234 -0.34 -27.54 1.69
CA GLY A 234 0.86 -28.34 1.98
C GLY A 234 0.57 -29.48 2.97
N SER A 235 1.54 -29.82 3.82
CA SER A 235 1.35 -30.83 4.89
C SER A 235 0.20 -30.51 5.86
N MET A 236 -0.37 -31.54 6.50
CA MET A 236 -1.41 -31.40 7.53
C MET A 236 -0.89 -30.88 8.89
N SER A 237 0.30 -30.27 8.92
CA SER A 237 0.96 -29.79 10.15
C SER A 237 0.45 -28.40 10.53
N ASP A 238 -0.09 -28.24 11.73
CA ASP A 238 -0.47 -26.93 12.25
C ASP A 238 0.74 -26.05 12.52
N TYR A 239 0.60 -24.73 12.39
CA TYR A 239 1.60 -23.80 12.92
C TYR A 239 1.27 -23.47 14.38
N THR A 240 2.19 -23.75 15.30
CA THR A 240 2.14 -23.29 16.69
C THR A 240 3.14 -22.16 16.91
N LEU A 241 2.75 -21.15 17.69
CA LEU A 241 3.67 -20.14 18.17
C LEU A 241 4.59 -20.76 19.24
N GLN A 242 5.89 -20.73 19.00
CA GLN A 242 6.90 -21.04 20.01
C GLN A 242 7.47 -19.72 20.52
N GLY A 243 6.91 -19.21 21.62
CA GLY A 243 7.17 -17.85 22.11
C GLY A 243 6.52 -16.76 21.24
N GLU A 244 6.93 -15.50 21.42
CA GLU A 244 6.25 -14.35 20.77
C GLU A 244 6.60 -14.17 19.27
N LYS A 245 7.74 -14.71 18.80
CA LYS A 245 8.31 -14.37 17.48
C LYS A 245 8.67 -15.54 16.58
N THR A 246 8.30 -16.77 16.94
CA THR A 246 8.62 -17.96 16.14
C THR A 246 7.36 -18.76 15.86
N LEU A 247 7.08 -19.01 14.57
CA LEU A 247 6.07 -19.98 14.15
C LEU A 247 6.80 -21.29 13.83
N VAL A 248 6.39 -22.37 14.49
CA VAL A 248 6.93 -23.71 14.29
C VAL A 248 5.83 -24.60 13.73
N LEU A 249 6.20 -25.46 12.79
CA LEU A 249 5.31 -26.52 12.32
C LEU A 249 5.18 -27.57 13.42
N ARG A 250 3.99 -27.76 13.96
CA ARG A 250 3.65 -28.89 14.80
C ARG A 250 3.73 -30.15 13.96
N ASN A 251 4.64 -31.06 14.31
CA ASN A 251 4.70 -32.35 13.62
C ASN A 251 3.38 -33.09 13.87
N PRO A 252 2.76 -33.71 12.85
CA PRO A 252 1.56 -34.54 13.05
C PRO A 252 1.83 -35.76 13.96
N HIS A 253 3.10 -36.03 14.26
CA HIS A 253 3.58 -37.19 15.03
C HIS A 253 4.43 -36.81 16.27
N GLY A 254 4.38 -35.57 16.76
CA GLY A 254 5.10 -35.16 17.98
C GLY A 254 5.01 -33.67 18.29
#